data_AF-A0A3M8ER77-F1
#
_entry.id   AF-A0A3M8ER77-F1
#
_cell.length_a   1.000
_cell.length_b   1.000
_cell.length_c   1.000
_cell.angle_alpha   90.00
_cell.angle_beta   90.00
_cell.angle_gamma   90.00
#
_symmetry.space_group_name_H-M   'P 1'
#
loop_
_entity.id
_entity.type
_entity.pdbx_description
1 polymer ?
#
loop_
_entity_poly.entity_id
_entity_poly.type
_entity_poly.pdbx_seq_one_letter_code
_entity_poly.pdbx_strand_id
1 'polypeptide(L)'
;MKHTKMTLSTETMNLGFVKKVEALSGSSVRRCFQCGKCSAGCPMRSFMEHPPNRIVRLLQLGQYERVLAGRSIWYCASCETCTTR
;
A
#
# COMPACT_ATOMS: atom_id res chain seq x y z
N MET A 1 -18.50 8.79 -6.05
CA MET A 1 -17.68 7.69 -6.61
C MET A 1 -18.24 6.39 -6.06
N LYS A 2 -18.73 5.49 -6.93
CA LYS A 2 -19.46 4.28 -6.52
C LYS A 2 -18.66 3.52 -5.46
N HIS A 3 -19.24 3.32 -4.28
CA HIS A 3 -18.69 2.42 -3.27
C HIS A 3 -18.85 0.98 -3.79
N THR A 4 -17.98 0.59 -4.73
CA THR A 4 -17.87 -0.79 -5.15
C THR A 4 -17.37 -1.57 -3.95
N LYS A 5 -18.25 -2.39 -3.40
CA LYS A 5 -17.97 -3.29 -2.27
C LYS A 5 -16.70 -4.08 -2.61
N MET A 6 -15.68 -4.00 -1.77
CA MET A 6 -14.46 -4.79 -1.93
C MET A 6 -14.70 -6.15 -1.28
N THR A 7 -14.84 -7.19 -2.10
CA THR A 7 -14.97 -8.57 -1.64
C THR A 7 -13.58 -9.16 -1.43
N LEU A 8 -13.39 -9.87 -0.32
CA LEU A 8 -12.16 -10.60 -0.03
C LEU A 8 -12.45 -12.09 -0.10
N SER A 9 -11.87 -12.74 -1.10
CA SER A 9 -11.91 -14.18 -1.33
C SER A 9 -10.59 -14.63 -1.96
N THR A 10 -10.37 -15.94 -2.00
CA THR A 10 -9.22 -16.58 -2.65
C THR A 10 -9.03 -16.14 -4.10
N GLU A 11 -10.10 -15.86 -4.84
CA GLU A 11 -10.08 -15.47 -6.25
C GLU A 11 -9.73 -13.99 -6.42
N THR A 12 -10.13 -13.14 -5.47
CA THR A 12 -9.90 -11.69 -5.53
C THR A 12 -8.56 -11.24 -4.93
N MET A 13 -7.88 -12.10 -4.19
CA MET A 13 -6.62 -11.78 -3.51
C MET A 13 -5.43 -12.33 -4.28
N ASN A 14 -4.63 -11.46 -4.89
CA ASN A 14 -3.45 -11.89 -5.64
C ASN A 14 -2.20 -12.01 -4.74
N LEU A 15 -2.07 -13.16 -4.07
CA LEU A 15 -0.90 -13.43 -3.22
C LEU A 15 0.40 -13.61 -4.00
N GLY A 16 0.34 -14.00 -5.28
CA GLY A 16 1.51 -14.13 -6.14
C GLY A 16 2.21 -12.79 -6.35
N PHE A 17 1.42 -11.74 -6.61
CA PHE A 17 1.94 -10.38 -6.72
C PHE A 17 2.53 -9.89 -5.40
N VAL A 18 1.87 -10.16 -4.28
CA VAL A 18 2.40 -9.80 -2.95
C VAL A 18 3.76 -10.46 -2.71
N LYS A 19 3.91 -11.76 -2.98
CA LYS A 19 5.20 -12.46 -2.88
C LYS A 19 6.27 -11.82 -3.75
N LYS A 20 5.93 -11.40 -4.98
CA LYS A 20 6.85 -10.68 -5.87
C LYS A 20 7.32 -9.35 -5.25
N VAL A 21 6.40 -8.58 -4.67
CA VAL A 21 6.75 -7.32 -3.99
C VAL A 21 7.63 -7.57 -2.77
N GLU A 22 7.32 -8.58 -1.96
CA GLU A 22 8.13 -8.95 -0.79
C GLU A 22 9.55 -9.38 -1.20
N ALA A 23 9.68 -10.14 -2.29
CA ALA A 23 10.98 -10.55 -2.85
C ALA A 23 11.81 -9.36 -3.35
N LEU A 24 11.18 -8.42 -4.08
CA LEU A 24 11.86 -7.22 -4.60
C LEU A 24 12.26 -6.23 -3.49
N SER A 25 11.44 -6.11 -2.45
CA SER A 25 11.68 -5.16 -1.35
C SER A 25 12.53 -5.73 -0.20
N GLY A 26 12.78 -7.05 -0.18
CA GLY A 26 13.40 -7.73 0.95
C GLY A 26 12.57 -7.65 2.24
N SER A 27 11.27 -7.35 2.12
CA SER A 27 10.43 -7.00 3.26
C SER A 27 9.03 -7.61 3.19
N SER A 28 8.62 -8.30 4.25
CA SER A 28 7.25 -8.78 4.33
C SER A 28 6.27 -7.65 4.62
N VAL A 29 5.20 -7.56 3.82
CA VAL A 29 4.10 -6.61 4.03
C VAL A 29 3.30 -6.95 5.30
N ARG A 30 3.38 -8.20 5.79
CA ARG A 30 2.72 -8.65 7.02
C ARG A 30 3.31 -8.03 8.29
N ARG A 31 4.50 -7.43 8.22
CA ARG A 31 5.11 -6.70 9.35
C ARG A 31 4.33 -5.44 9.72
N CYS A 32 3.58 -4.87 8.78
CA CYS A 32 2.80 -3.67 9.03
C CYS A 32 1.55 -3.98 9.84
N PHE A 33 1.42 -3.41 11.03
CA PHE A 33 0.23 -3.51 11.88
C PHE A 33 -0.69 -2.28 11.76
N GLN A 34 -0.54 -1.49 10.69
CA GLN A 34 -1.42 -0.37 10.35
C GLN A 34 -1.48 0.80 11.35
N CYS A 35 -0.37 1.12 12.03
CA CYS A 35 -0.30 2.27 12.96
C CYS A 35 -0.50 3.65 12.31
N GLY A 36 -0.27 3.78 11.00
CA GLY A 36 -0.49 5.04 10.26
C GLY A 36 0.61 6.10 10.37
N LYS A 37 1.66 5.90 11.19
CA LYS A 37 2.74 6.89 11.38
C LYS A 37 3.44 7.28 10.07
N CYS A 38 3.68 6.31 9.19
CA CYS A 38 4.26 6.57 7.86
C CYS A 38 3.42 7.54 7.02
N SER A 39 2.10 7.47 7.13
CA SER A 39 1.19 8.36 6.42
C SER A 39 1.10 9.74 7.05
N ALA A 40 1.17 9.81 8.38
CA ALA A 40 1.21 11.09 9.10
C ALA A 40 2.51 11.86 8.82
N GLY A 41 3.64 11.16 8.68
CA GLY A 41 4.93 11.77 8.36
C GLY A 41 5.19 12.02 6.87
N CYS A 42 4.31 11.58 5.97
CA CYS A 42 4.56 11.70 4.53
C CYS A 42 4.32 13.14 4.06
N PRO A 43 5.33 13.85 3.49
CA PRO A 43 5.16 15.22 3.01
C PRO A 43 4.22 15.29 1.80
N MET A 44 4.10 14.20 1.05
CA MET A 44 3.27 14.10 -0.15
C MET A 44 1.84 13.63 0.14
N ARG A 45 1.49 13.44 1.42
CA ARG A 45 0.22 12.84 1.85
C ARG A 45 -0.99 13.49 1.19
N SER A 46 -1.03 14.82 1.10
CA SER A 46 -2.17 15.57 0.57
C SER A 46 -2.43 15.34 -0.92
N PHE A 47 -1.43 14.87 -1.67
CA PHE A 47 -1.54 14.57 -3.11
C PHE A 47 -1.92 13.11 -3.40
N MET A 48 -1.94 12.25 -2.37
CA MET A 48 -2.14 10.81 -2.52
C MET A 48 -3.59 10.40 -2.24
N GLU A 49 -4.20 9.67 -3.18
CA GLU A 49 -5.46 8.93 -2.96
C GLU A 49 -5.29 7.82 -1.90
N HIS A 50 -4.17 7.11 -1.97
CA HIS A 50 -3.77 6.06 -1.05
C HIS A 50 -2.46 6.45 -0.36
N PRO A 51 -2.50 6.86 0.91
CA PRO A 51 -1.29 7.16 1.66
C PRO A 51 -0.49 5.88 1.98
N PRO A 52 0.79 5.99 2.39
CA PRO A 52 1.69 4.85 2.54
C PRO A 52 1.12 3.65 3.32
N ASN A 53 0.48 3.87 4.48
CA ASN A 53 -0.11 2.77 5.24
C ASN A 53 -1.22 2.03 4.47
N ARG A 54 -2.03 2.77 3.71
CA ARG A 54 -3.12 2.23 2.88
C ARG A 54 -2.57 1.44 1.70
N ILE A 55 -1.47 1.89 1.09
CA ILE A 55 -0.77 1.12 0.04
C ILE A 55 -0.34 -0.24 0.60
N VAL A 56 0.33 -0.26 1.76
CA VAL A 56 0.73 -1.53 2.41
C VAL A 56 -0.51 -2.36 2.78
N ARG A 57 -1.61 -1.74 3.23
CA ARG A 57 -2.85 -2.46 3.51
C ARG A 57 -3.44 -3.14 2.28
N LEU A 58 -3.47 -2.45 1.14
CA LEU A 58 -3.97 -3.02 -0.11
C LEU A 58 -3.10 -4.21 -0.55
N LEU A 59 -1.78 -4.10 -0.38
CA LEU A 59 -0.87 -5.23 -0.61
C LEU A 59 -1.13 -6.39 0.36
N GLN A 60 -1.35 -6.15 1.65
CA GLN A 60 -1.72 -7.20 2.61
C GLN A 60 -3.01 -7.93 2.23
N LEU A 61 -3.93 -7.22 1.57
CA LEU A 61 -5.20 -7.76 1.09
C LEU A 61 -5.09 -8.35 -0.32
N GLY A 62 -3.90 -8.38 -0.94
CA GLY A 62 -3.73 -8.87 -2.31
C GLY A 62 -4.43 -8.02 -3.38
N GLN A 63 -4.80 -6.77 -3.06
CA GLN A 63 -5.56 -5.84 -3.90
C GLN A 63 -4.62 -4.86 -4.63
N TYR A 64 -3.58 -5.39 -5.28
CA TYR A 64 -2.53 -4.56 -5.87
C TYR A 64 -3.01 -3.76 -7.09
N GLU A 65 -4.03 -4.24 -7.82
CA GLU A 65 -4.59 -3.52 -8.96
C GLU A 65 -5.10 -2.15 -8.55
N ARG A 66 -5.64 -2.02 -7.34
CA ARG A 66 -6.11 -0.74 -6.78
C ARG A 66 -4.95 0.22 -6.50
N VAL A 67 -3.79 -0.32 -6.10
CA VAL A 67 -2.57 0.47 -5.94
C VAL A 67 -2.09 0.99 -7.30
N LEU A 68 -2.09 0.12 -8.31
CA LEU A 68 -1.60 0.43 -9.66
C LEU A 68 -2.56 1.30 -10.49
N ALA A 69 -3.86 1.24 -10.21
CA ALA A 69 -4.86 2.09 -10.87
C ALA A 69 -4.73 3.58 -10.50
N GLY A 70 -4.14 3.87 -9.34
CA GLY A 70 -3.93 5.22 -8.84
C GLY A 70 -2.54 5.79 -9.16
N ARG A 71 -2.34 7.06 -8.79
CA ARG A 71 -1.04 7.75 -8.93
C ARG A 71 -0.23 7.82 -7.63
N SER A 72 -0.77 7.31 -6.53
CA SER A 72 -0.19 7.46 -5.20
C SER A 72 1.26 7.01 -5.09
N ILE A 73 1.62 5.88 -5.70
CA ILE A 73 2.99 5.35 -5.67
C ILE A 73 4.00 6.26 -6.37
N TRP A 74 3.55 7.06 -7.35
CA TRP A 74 4.38 7.98 -8.12
C TRP A 74 4.66 9.30 -7.41
N TYR A 75 3.88 9.62 -6.36
CA TYR A 75 4.16 10.79 -5.52
C TYR A 75 5.21 10.52 -4.44
N CYS A 76 5.75 9.30 -4.32
CA CYS A 76 6.79 9.03 -3.35
C CYS A 76 8.04 9.89 -3.66
N ALA A 77 8.42 10.77 -2.73
CA ALA A 77 9.60 11.61 -2.85
C ALA A 77 10.89 10.93 -2.35
N SER A 78 10.83 9.63 -2.03
CA SER A 78 11.95 8.86 -1.45
C SER A 78 12.65 9.55 -0.27
N CYS A 79 11.88 10.28 0.55
CA CYS A 79 12.40 11.08 1.65
C CYS A 79 12.70 10.28 2.93
N GLU A 80 12.48 8.97 2.93
CA GLU A 80 12.74 8.02 4.04
C GLU A 80 12.04 8.32 5.39
N THR A 81 11.23 9.38 5.52
CA THR A 81 10.57 9.71 6.79
C THR A 81 9.68 8.57 7.30
N CYS A 82 9.09 7.79 6.40
CA CYS A 82 8.24 6.66 6.76
C CYS A 82 8.99 5.45 7.31
N THR A 83 10.29 5.31 7.04
CA THR A 83 11.11 4.18 7.52
C THR A 83 11.66 4.43 8.92
N THR A 84 11.68 5.69 9.38
CA THR A 84 12.22 6.11 10.69
C THR A 84 11.16 6.38 11.77
N ARG A 85 9.91 5.92 11.62
CA ARG A 85 8.76 6.30 12.49
C ARG A 85 8.06 5.10 13.13
#